data_AF-A0A388PZX2-F1
#
_entry.id   AF-A0A388PZX2-F1
#
_cell.length_a   1.000
_cell.length_b   1.000
_cell.length_c   1.000
_cell.angle_alpha   90.00
_cell.angle_beta   90.00
_cell.angle_gamma   90.00
#
_symmetry.space_group_name_H-M   'P 1'
#
loop_
_entity.id
_entity.type
_entity.pdbx_description
1 polymer ?
#
loop_
_entity_poly.entity_id
_entity_poly.type
_entity_poly.pdbx_seq_one_letter_code
_entity_poly.pdbx_strand_id
1 'polypeptide(L)'
;MIKEKTNLNKVNFHIIKTNRVWTRDTGPIFLVNDLLKKKIMTNFHFNAWAKYKDYNFDNNIKPQIAKIKNIELIDVKTKIKNKVKNVILEGGAIDVNGKGTLIATRECLLSKVQERNPGLNREKLEIILSESLNIKNFIWLNKGIVGDDTHGHIDDITRFFDDDKIFTAIEYRKSDENYSALNENLKILKKSRNHLGKQNTIVEYPCHRH
;
A
#
# COMPACT_ATOMS: atom_id res chain seq x y z
N MET A 1 -25.08 -3.84 23.29
CA MET A 1 -24.16 -2.96 24.03
C MET A 1 -23.01 -3.81 24.55
N ILE A 2 -21.84 -3.72 23.95
CA ILE A 2 -20.65 -4.46 24.41
C ILE A 2 -20.26 -3.91 25.78
N LYS A 3 -20.39 -4.74 26.82
CA LYS A 3 -20.07 -4.45 28.24
C LYS A 3 -18.61 -4.77 28.55
N GLU A 4 -17.66 -4.41 27.69
CA GLU A 4 -16.25 -4.46 28.05
C GLU A 4 -15.80 -3.10 28.56
N LYS A 5 -15.30 -3.04 29.79
CA LYS A 5 -14.66 -1.85 30.35
C LYS A 5 -13.30 -1.67 29.67
N THR A 6 -13.30 -1.14 28.46
CA THR A 6 -12.06 -0.78 27.75
C THR A 6 -11.26 0.22 28.60
N ASN A 7 -9.99 -0.09 28.86
CA ASN A 7 -9.11 0.83 29.57
C ASN A 7 -8.73 2.01 28.67
N LEU A 8 -9.49 3.11 28.78
CA LEU A 8 -9.29 4.32 27.99
C LEU A 8 -7.97 5.05 28.31
N ASN A 9 -7.26 4.71 29.40
CA ASN A 9 -5.96 5.32 29.70
C ASN A 9 -4.86 4.95 28.67
N LYS A 10 -5.11 3.93 27.84
CA LYS A 10 -4.23 3.53 26.72
C LYS A 10 -4.68 4.12 25.38
N VAL A 11 -5.72 4.96 25.36
CA VAL A 11 -6.32 5.52 24.15
C VAL A 11 -6.18 7.05 24.19
N ASN A 12 -5.46 7.60 23.22
CA ASN A 12 -5.35 9.04 23.04
C ASN A 12 -6.27 9.47 21.89
N PHE A 13 -7.17 10.42 22.17
CA PHE A 13 -8.07 10.98 21.17
C PHE A 13 -7.45 12.23 20.54
N HIS A 14 -7.48 12.29 19.21
CA HIS A 14 -7.06 13.44 18.44
C HIS A 14 -8.18 13.82 17.48
N ILE A 15 -8.58 15.11 17.49
CA ILE A 15 -9.63 15.61 16.61
C ILE A 15 -8.98 16.04 15.30
N ILE A 16 -9.12 15.21 14.27
CA ILE A 16 -8.66 15.48 12.90
C ILE A 16 -9.85 15.32 11.96
N LYS A 17 -10.13 16.35 11.15
CA LYS A 17 -11.17 16.26 10.13
C LYS A 17 -10.74 15.26 9.05
N THR A 18 -11.66 14.43 8.60
CA THR A 18 -11.47 13.50 7.49
C THR A 18 -12.68 13.56 6.55
N ASN A 19 -12.51 13.17 5.30
CA ASN A 19 -13.63 12.88 4.40
C ASN A 19 -14.10 11.42 4.59
N ARG A 20 -13.17 10.50 4.92
CA ARG A 20 -13.44 9.06 5.09
C ARG A 20 -12.63 8.45 6.25
N VAL A 21 -12.80 7.16 6.51
CA VAL A 21 -12.24 6.45 7.67
C VAL A 21 -11.10 5.47 7.32
N TRP A 22 -10.46 5.64 6.16
CA TRP A 22 -9.45 4.71 5.65
C TRP A 22 -8.03 5.12 6.04
N THR A 23 -7.70 4.99 7.33
CA THR A 23 -6.38 5.39 7.85
C THR A 23 -5.22 4.60 7.24
N ARG A 24 -5.46 3.37 6.75
CA ARG A 24 -4.47 2.58 5.99
C ARG A 24 -3.93 3.35 4.77
N ASP A 25 -4.81 4.05 4.06
CA ASP A 25 -4.47 4.74 2.81
C ASP A 25 -4.10 6.21 3.00
N THR A 26 -4.72 6.83 4.00
CA THR A 26 -4.61 8.26 4.27
C THR A 26 -3.59 8.60 5.34
N GLY A 27 -3.20 7.61 6.15
CA GLY A 27 -2.17 7.75 7.18
C GLY A 27 -0.75 7.75 6.59
N PRO A 28 0.24 8.22 7.37
CA PRO A 28 1.63 8.22 6.95
C PRO A 28 2.22 6.81 6.98
N ILE A 29 3.12 6.54 6.03
CA ILE A 29 4.02 5.39 6.11
C ILE A 29 5.22 5.83 6.95
N PHE A 30 5.42 5.17 8.09
CA PHE A 30 6.54 5.43 8.98
C PHE A 30 7.77 4.69 8.50
N LEU A 31 8.92 5.36 8.55
CA LEU A 31 10.24 4.76 8.36
C LEU A 31 11.05 4.92 9.64
N VAL A 32 11.90 3.93 9.91
CA VAL A 32 12.83 3.94 11.03
C VAL A 32 14.24 3.93 10.47
N ASN A 33 15.03 4.92 10.88
CA ASN A 33 16.46 4.88 10.68
C ASN A 33 17.09 4.14 11.87
N ASP A 34 17.55 2.92 11.64
CA ASP A 34 18.11 2.06 12.70
C ASP A 34 19.42 2.58 13.28
N LEU A 35 20.20 3.34 12.51
CA LEU A 35 21.47 3.93 12.96
C LEU A 35 21.23 5.14 13.86
N LEU A 36 20.32 6.03 13.43
CA LEU A 36 20.00 7.27 14.17
C LEU A 36 18.90 7.07 15.23
N LYS A 37 18.29 5.87 15.28
CA LYS A 37 17.11 5.55 16.09
C LYS A 37 15.98 6.58 15.94
N LYS A 38 15.87 7.17 14.74
CA LYS A 38 14.92 8.25 14.41
C LYS A 38 13.77 7.68 13.59
N LYS A 39 12.55 8.13 13.88
CA LYS A 39 11.38 7.91 13.03
C LYS A 39 11.20 9.10 12.11
N ILE A 40 10.87 8.82 10.86
CA ILE A 40 10.36 9.80 9.90
C ILE A 40 9.04 9.29 9.33
N MET A 41 8.25 10.20 8.79
CA MET A 41 7.00 9.89 8.10
C MET A 41 7.14 10.30 6.64
N THR A 42 6.59 9.52 5.72
CA THR A 42 6.45 9.95 4.33
C THR A 42 5.09 10.59 4.10
N ASN A 43 5.08 11.66 3.30
CA ASN A 43 3.86 12.28 2.78
C ASN A 43 3.71 11.91 1.31
N PHE A 44 3.29 10.66 1.08
CA PHE A 44 2.61 10.35 -0.16
C PHE A 44 1.23 10.98 -0.13
N HIS A 45 0.88 11.68 -1.21
CA HIS A 45 -0.41 12.31 -1.31
C HIS A 45 -1.52 11.28 -1.57
N PHE A 46 -2.74 11.69 -1.27
CA PHE A 46 -3.95 10.90 -1.44
C PHE A 46 -4.92 11.66 -2.34
N ASN A 47 -5.54 10.97 -3.29
CA ASN A 47 -6.53 11.54 -4.21
C ASN A 47 -7.85 10.75 -4.23
N ALA A 48 -8.17 10.06 -3.12
CA ALA A 48 -9.32 9.17 -3.00
C ALA A 48 -9.40 8.11 -4.11
N TRP A 49 -8.30 7.35 -4.26
CA TRP A 49 -8.14 6.27 -5.22
C TRP A 49 -8.43 6.70 -6.67
N ALA A 50 -8.21 7.98 -6.99
CA ALA A 50 -8.62 8.63 -8.24
C ALA A 50 -10.12 8.49 -8.59
N LYS A 51 -10.97 8.21 -7.59
CA LYS A 51 -12.40 7.92 -7.75
C LYS A 51 -13.29 9.06 -7.27
N TYR A 52 -12.93 9.70 -6.15
CA TYR A 52 -13.74 10.76 -5.54
C TYR A 52 -13.06 12.13 -5.63
N LYS A 53 -13.87 13.19 -5.74
CA LYS A 53 -13.36 14.57 -5.86
C LYS A 53 -13.01 15.21 -4.51
N ASP A 54 -13.63 14.76 -3.43
CA ASP A 54 -13.51 15.34 -2.08
C ASP A 54 -12.53 14.51 -1.22
N TYR A 55 -11.27 14.94 -1.15
CA TYR A 55 -10.25 14.25 -0.36
C TYR A 55 -9.30 15.20 0.37
N ASN A 56 -9.63 16.50 0.41
CA ASN A 56 -8.74 17.50 0.98
C ASN A 56 -8.49 17.30 2.48
N PHE A 57 -9.48 16.81 3.25
CA PHE A 57 -9.25 16.50 4.65
C PHE A 57 -8.45 15.21 4.81
N ASP A 58 -8.76 14.18 4.02
CA ASP A 58 -8.01 12.92 4.00
C ASP A 58 -6.52 13.14 3.67
N ASN A 59 -6.22 13.94 2.64
CA ASN A 59 -4.84 14.25 2.24
C ASN A 59 -4.08 15.09 3.29
N ASN A 60 -4.80 15.77 4.19
CA ASN A 60 -4.20 16.57 5.27
C ASN A 60 -3.95 15.78 6.57
N ILE A 61 -4.34 14.51 6.65
CA ILE A 61 -4.14 13.68 7.85
C ILE A 61 -2.64 13.54 8.18
N LYS A 62 -1.79 13.28 7.18
CA LYS A 62 -0.33 13.08 7.35
C LYS A 62 0.36 14.29 8.02
N PRO A 63 0.22 15.55 7.54
CA PRO A 63 0.71 16.74 8.23
C PRO A 63 0.20 16.91 9.67
N GLN A 64 -1.07 16.61 9.93
CA GLN A 64 -1.64 16.72 11.28
C GLN A 64 -0.99 15.71 12.25
N ILE A 65 -0.83 14.45 11.81
CA ILE A 65 -0.15 13.42 12.60
C ILE A 65 1.32 13.79 12.84
N ALA A 66 2.02 14.31 11.83
CA ALA A 66 3.41 14.76 11.96
C ALA A 66 3.55 15.80 13.07
N LYS A 67 2.67 16.82 13.06
CA LYS A 67 2.63 17.88 14.07
C LYS A 67 2.32 17.34 15.46
N ILE A 68 1.32 16.48 15.59
CA ILE A 68 0.92 15.89 16.88
C ILE A 68 2.04 15.02 17.48
N LYS A 69 2.76 14.26 16.64
CA LYS A 69 3.81 13.35 17.08
C LYS A 69 5.20 14.00 17.15
N ASN A 70 5.34 15.24 16.67
CA ASN A 70 6.62 15.91 16.48
C ASN A 70 7.62 15.04 15.69
N ILE A 71 7.15 14.45 14.59
CA ILE A 71 7.94 13.61 13.69
C ILE A 71 8.10 14.33 12.35
N GLU A 72 9.33 14.31 11.83
CA GLU A 72 9.66 14.86 10.51
C GLU A 72 8.84 14.19 9.40
N LEU A 73 8.24 15.00 8.54
CA LEU A 73 7.42 14.57 7.42
C LEU A 73 8.13 14.89 6.10
N ILE A 74 8.48 13.85 5.35
CA ILE A 74 9.17 13.96 4.06
C ILE A 74 8.16 13.94 2.93
N ASP A 75 8.10 15.03 2.19
CA ASP A 75 7.16 15.18 1.08
C ASP A 75 7.64 14.48 -0.19
N VAL A 76 6.85 13.53 -0.70
CA VAL A 76 7.27 12.69 -1.83
C VAL A 76 6.77 13.30 -3.14
N LYS A 77 7.72 13.86 -3.89
CA LYS A 77 7.47 14.58 -5.14
C LYS A 77 8.32 14.02 -6.28
N THR A 78 7.84 14.24 -7.50
CA THR A 78 8.56 13.85 -8.70
C THR A 78 8.36 14.88 -9.81
N LYS A 79 9.33 14.96 -10.72
CA LYS A 79 9.25 15.82 -11.90
C LYS A 79 8.67 15.01 -13.07
N ILE A 80 7.55 15.48 -13.61
CA ILE A 80 6.95 14.95 -14.84
C ILE A 80 6.97 16.06 -15.88
N LYS A 81 7.74 15.87 -16.96
CA LYS A 81 8.05 16.92 -17.94
C LYS A 81 8.67 18.14 -17.22
N ASN A 82 8.06 19.31 -17.32
CA ASN A 82 8.53 20.56 -16.70
C ASN A 82 7.76 20.93 -15.41
N LYS A 83 7.00 19.99 -14.83
CA LYS A 83 6.20 20.25 -13.61
C LYS A 83 6.59 19.31 -12.49
N VAL A 84 6.77 19.87 -11.28
CA VAL A 84 6.86 19.08 -10.05
C VAL A 84 5.44 18.67 -9.67
N LYS A 85 5.24 17.39 -9.41
CA LYS A 85 3.97 16.82 -8.95
C LYS A 85 4.17 16.06 -7.65
N ASN A 86 3.12 16.05 -6.84
CA ASN A 86 3.02 15.17 -5.68
C ASN A 86 2.81 13.74 -6.15
N VAL A 87 3.45 12.78 -5.48
CA VAL A 87 3.26 11.36 -5.76
C VAL A 87 2.07 10.85 -4.96
N ILE A 88 1.11 10.25 -5.64
CA ILE A 88 -0.04 9.60 -5.03
C ILE A 88 0.31 8.15 -4.71
N LEU A 89 0.12 7.74 -3.45
CA LEU A 89 0.27 6.35 -3.03
C LEU A 89 -0.58 6.10 -1.77
N GLU A 90 -1.39 5.06 -1.82
CA GLU A 90 -2.12 4.52 -0.68
C GLU A 90 -1.31 3.43 0.03
N GLY A 91 -1.37 3.39 1.36
CA GLY A 91 -0.70 2.36 2.14
C GLY A 91 -1.22 0.94 1.89
N GLY A 92 -2.50 0.77 1.50
CA GLY A 92 -3.04 -0.55 1.10
C GLY A 92 -2.62 -1.00 -0.30
N ALA A 93 -2.10 -0.10 -1.14
CA ALA A 93 -1.65 -0.42 -2.49
C ALA A 93 -0.29 -1.12 -2.54
N ILE A 94 0.44 -1.17 -1.41
CA ILE A 94 1.76 -1.79 -1.29
C ILE A 94 1.86 -2.65 -0.03
N ASP A 95 2.70 -3.68 -0.08
CA ASP A 95 3.11 -4.44 1.11
C ASP A 95 4.62 -4.71 1.05
N VAL A 96 5.32 -4.59 2.19
CA VAL A 96 6.79 -4.64 2.24
C VAL A 96 7.27 -5.65 3.28
N ASN A 97 8.35 -6.37 2.96
CA ASN A 97 8.91 -7.40 3.85
C ASN A 97 9.90 -6.85 4.89
N GLY A 98 10.11 -5.54 4.95
CA GLY A 98 11.09 -4.89 5.83
C GLY A 98 12.58 -5.15 5.49
N LYS A 99 12.88 -5.89 4.43
CA LYS A 99 14.24 -6.17 3.94
C LYS A 99 14.50 -5.63 2.52
N GLY A 100 13.59 -4.82 2.00
CA GLY A 100 13.73 -4.16 0.70
C GLY A 100 13.01 -4.86 -0.46
N THR A 101 12.08 -5.78 -0.18
CA THR A 101 11.12 -6.28 -1.18
C THR A 101 9.75 -5.69 -0.97
N LEU A 102 9.13 -5.20 -2.06
CA LEU A 102 7.77 -4.67 -2.11
C LEU A 102 6.92 -5.52 -3.07
N ILE A 103 5.68 -5.81 -2.68
CA ILE A 103 4.65 -6.38 -3.56
C ILE A 103 3.58 -5.31 -3.81
N ALA A 104 3.14 -5.18 -5.06
CA ALA A 104 2.02 -4.34 -5.47
C ALA A 104 1.32 -4.94 -6.69
N THR A 105 0.15 -4.41 -7.06
CA THR A 105 -0.53 -4.79 -8.29
C THR A 105 -0.28 -3.77 -9.41
N ARG A 106 -0.24 -4.27 -10.65
CA ARG A 106 -0.19 -3.43 -11.85
C ARG A 106 -1.50 -2.68 -12.03
N GLU A 107 -2.62 -3.33 -11.71
CA GLU A 107 -3.95 -2.73 -11.79
C GLU A 107 -4.05 -1.45 -10.95
N CYS A 108 -3.61 -1.45 -9.69
CA CYS A 108 -3.72 -0.27 -8.85
C CYS A 108 -2.76 0.85 -9.27
N LEU A 109 -1.48 0.54 -9.49
CA LEU A 109 -0.45 1.56 -9.58
C LEU A 109 -0.08 1.96 -11.02
N LEU A 110 -0.44 1.15 -12.02
CA LEU A 110 0.01 1.32 -13.40
C LEU A 110 -1.13 1.39 -14.43
N SER A 111 -2.39 1.16 -14.03
CA SER A 111 -3.52 1.25 -14.95
C SER A 111 -3.90 2.70 -15.29
N LYS A 112 -4.76 2.84 -16.30
CA LYS A 112 -5.35 4.12 -16.74
C LYS A 112 -6.79 4.35 -16.26
N VAL A 113 -7.38 3.41 -15.51
CA VAL A 113 -8.80 3.48 -15.09
C VAL A 113 -8.95 4.38 -13.87
N GLN A 114 -8.24 4.07 -12.79
CA GLN A 114 -8.14 4.89 -11.59
C GLN A 114 -6.70 5.37 -11.43
N GLU A 115 -6.19 6.09 -12.44
CA GLU A 115 -4.78 6.44 -12.54
C GLU A 115 -4.31 7.34 -11.39
N ARG A 116 -3.46 6.79 -10.51
CA ARG A 116 -2.89 7.53 -9.38
C ARG A 116 -1.95 8.64 -9.81
N ASN A 117 -1.06 8.33 -10.75
CA ASN A 117 0.04 9.21 -11.11
C ASN A 117 0.13 9.43 -12.64
N PRO A 118 -0.74 10.29 -13.23
CA PRO A 118 -0.71 10.57 -14.66
C PRO A 118 0.64 11.05 -15.17
N GLY A 119 1.22 10.23 -16.06
CA GLY A 119 2.52 10.45 -16.69
C GLY A 119 3.71 9.78 -16.00
N LEU A 120 3.49 8.97 -14.95
CA LEU A 120 4.50 8.07 -14.42
C LEU A 120 4.36 6.69 -15.06
N ASN A 121 5.49 6.12 -15.48
CA ASN A 121 5.60 4.72 -15.83
C ASN A 121 6.14 3.91 -14.64
N ARG A 122 6.19 2.60 -14.82
CA ARG A 122 6.66 1.65 -13.81
C ARG A 122 8.07 1.97 -13.34
N GLU A 123 9.00 2.21 -14.25
CA GLU A 123 10.41 2.43 -13.93
C GLU A 123 10.59 3.67 -13.06
N LYS A 124 9.89 4.77 -13.39
CA LYS A 124 9.96 5.99 -12.59
C LYS A 124 9.30 5.81 -11.21
N LEU A 125 8.20 5.05 -11.14
CA LEU A 125 7.56 4.71 -9.87
C LEU A 125 8.48 3.84 -9.00
N GLU A 126 9.13 2.83 -9.56
CA GLU A 126 10.11 1.99 -8.86
C GLU A 126 11.28 2.84 -8.30
N ILE A 127 11.80 3.81 -9.07
CA ILE A 127 12.83 4.74 -8.57
C ILE A 127 12.32 5.54 -7.36
N ILE A 128 11.13 6.15 -7.48
CA ILE A 128 10.53 6.93 -6.40
C ILE A 128 10.36 6.09 -5.14
N LEU A 129 9.81 4.88 -5.27
CA LEU A 129 9.59 3.97 -4.14
C LEU A 129 10.92 3.46 -3.56
N SER A 130 11.94 3.24 -4.38
CA SER A 130 13.28 2.86 -3.92
C SER A 130 13.89 3.96 -3.06
N GLU A 131 13.84 5.21 -3.53
CA GLU A 131 14.40 6.38 -2.83
C GLU A 131 13.62 6.73 -1.56
N SER A 132 12.29 6.64 -1.61
CA SER A 132 11.42 7.06 -0.50
C SER A 132 11.17 5.98 0.55
N LEU A 133 11.26 4.70 0.20
CA LEU A 133 10.93 3.57 1.10
C LEU A 133 12.07 2.55 1.26
N ASN A 134 13.25 2.80 0.68
CA ASN A 134 14.41 1.88 0.71
C ASN A 134 14.10 0.48 0.14
N ILE A 135 13.35 0.46 -0.97
CA ILE A 135 13.01 -0.76 -1.70
C ILE A 135 14.08 -1.06 -2.75
N LYS A 136 14.40 -2.33 -2.94
CA LYS A 136 15.43 -2.83 -3.87
C LYS A 136 14.88 -3.86 -4.86
N ASN A 137 13.75 -4.47 -4.53
CA ASN A 137 13.14 -5.52 -5.31
C ASN A 137 11.62 -5.35 -5.36
N PHE A 138 11.04 -5.51 -6.54
CA PHE A 138 9.63 -5.28 -6.79
C PHE A 138 8.98 -6.55 -7.36
N ILE A 139 7.88 -6.97 -6.76
CA ILE A 139 7.04 -8.05 -7.24
C ILE A 139 5.71 -7.44 -7.68
N TRP A 140 5.46 -7.47 -8.99
CA TRP A 140 4.26 -6.91 -9.60
C TRP A 140 3.25 -7.99 -9.92
N LEU A 141 2.22 -8.10 -9.09
CA LEU A 141 1.02 -8.88 -9.36
C LEU A 141 0.17 -8.18 -10.42
N ASN A 142 -0.76 -8.89 -11.05
CA ASN A 142 -1.53 -8.32 -12.14
C ASN A 142 -2.72 -7.50 -11.64
N LYS A 143 -3.74 -8.19 -11.11
CA LYS A 143 -5.03 -7.62 -10.74
C LYS A 143 -5.37 -7.94 -9.29
N GLY A 144 -6.22 -7.12 -8.68
CA GLY A 144 -6.86 -7.45 -7.40
C GLY A 144 -8.06 -8.37 -7.59
N ILE A 145 -9.03 -8.23 -6.68
CA ILE A 145 -10.29 -8.98 -6.67
C ILE A 145 -11.45 -8.12 -7.19
N VAL A 146 -12.49 -8.80 -7.65
CA VAL A 146 -13.74 -8.15 -8.06
C VAL A 146 -14.44 -7.52 -6.84
N GLY A 147 -15.07 -6.36 -7.05
CA GLY A 147 -15.78 -5.62 -6.01
C GLY A 147 -14.88 -4.72 -5.16
N ASP A 148 -13.56 -4.72 -5.42
CA ASP A 148 -12.62 -3.81 -4.78
C ASP A 148 -12.76 -2.37 -5.31
N ASP A 149 -13.09 -1.46 -4.39
CA ASP A 149 -13.27 -0.04 -4.67
C ASP A 149 -11.95 0.75 -4.83
N THR A 150 -10.84 0.13 -4.49
CA THR A 150 -9.49 0.72 -4.51
C THR A 150 -8.74 0.46 -5.82
N HIS A 151 -9.35 -0.31 -6.74
CA HIS A 151 -8.79 -0.67 -8.04
C HIS A 151 -7.57 -1.59 -7.95
N GLY A 152 -7.70 -2.64 -7.16
CA GLY A 152 -6.81 -3.77 -7.06
C GLY A 152 -5.73 -3.59 -6.00
N HIS A 153 -6.07 -3.10 -4.80
CA HIS A 153 -5.08 -3.03 -3.72
C HIS A 153 -4.48 -4.41 -3.41
N ILE A 154 -3.20 -4.40 -3.01
CA ILE A 154 -2.48 -5.63 -2.69
C ILE A 154 -2.91 -6.19 -1.34
N ASP A 155 -3.36 -5.33 -0.42
CA ASP A 155 -3.68 -5.73 0.95
C ASP A 155 -4.94 -6.58 1.08
N ASP A 156 -5.79 -6.61 0.06
CA ASP A 156 -6.91 -7.54 -0.09
C ASP A 156 -6.50 -8.96 -0.54
N ILE A 157 -5.30 -9.12 -1.10
CA ILE A 157 -4.93 -10.37 -1.79
C ILE A 157 -3.62 -11.02 -1.34
N THR A 158 -2.59 -10.27 -0.93
CA THR A 158 -1.28 -10.86 -0.64
C THR A 158 -0.50 -10.02 0.36
N ARG A 159 -0.02 -10.64 1.44
CA ARG A 159 0.69 -9.95 2.54
C ARG A 159 1.96 -10.69 2.91
N PHE A 160 3.05 -9.97 3.18
CA PHE A 160 4.15 -10.54 3.95
C PHE A 160 3.71 -10.77 5.40
N PHE A 161 4.10 -11.91 5.96
CA PHE A 161 3.99 -12.17 7.40
C PHE A 161 5.36 -12.47 8.05
N ASP A 162 6.40 -12.53 7.21
CA ASP A 162 7.79 -12.67 7.59
C ASP A 162 8.65 -12.05 6.47
N ASP A 163 9.96 -12.00 6.64
CA ASP A 163 10.85 -11.41 5.62
C ASP A 163 10.95 -12.22 4.31
N ASP A 164 10.66 -13.52 4.35
CA ASP A 164 10.66 -14.41 3.19
C ASP A 164 9.38 -15.26 3.05
N LYS A 165 8.29 -14.88 3.75
CA LYS A 165 7.02 -15.61 3.72
C LYS A 165 5.82 -14.72 3.44
N ILE A 166 4.93 -15.21 2.57
CA ILE A 166 3.73 -14.51 2.14
C ILE A 166 2.49 -15.36 2.31
N PHE A 167 1.38 -14.73 2.70
CA PHE A 167 0.04 -15.27 2.51
C PHE A 167 -0.53 -14.73 1.21
N THR A 168 -1.22 -15.55 0.43
CA THR A 168 -1.91 -15.12 -0.80
C THR A 168 -3.28 -15.76 -0.94
N ALA A 169 -4.27 -14.96 -1.30
CA ALA A 169 -5.63 -15.41 -1.54
C ALA A 169 -5.71 -16.27 -2.81
N ILE A 170 -6.46 -17.36 -2.75
CA ILE A 170 -6.74 -18.25 -3.87
C ILE A 170 -8.22 -18.60 -3.95
N GLU A 171 -8.69 -18.86 -5.16
CA GLU A 171 -10.02 -19.39 -5.42
C GLU A 171 -9.88 -20.69 -6.21
N TYR A 172 -10.63 -21.71 -5.82
CA TYR A 172 -10.55 -23.06 -6.39
C TYR A 172 -11.62 -23.30 -7.46
N ARG A 173 -12.75 -22.57 -7.40
CA ARG A 173 -13.87 -22.69 -8.33
C ARG A 173 -13.57 -21.91 -9.60
N LYS A 174 -13.35 -22.61 -10.70
CA LYS A 174 -13.09 -22.00 -12.02
C LYS A 174 -14.18 -21.05 -12.52
N SER A 175 -15.40 -21.19 -12.02
CA SER A 175 -16.56 -20.35 -12.38
C SER A 175 -16.61 -19.04 -11.59
N ASP A 176 -15.83 -18.90 -10.52
CA ASP A 176 -15.77 -17.66 -9.74
C ASP A 176 -14.98 -16.59 -10.48
N GLU A 177 -15.44 -15.35 -10.43
CA GLU A 177 -14.84 -14.23 -11.17
C GLU A 177 -13.39 -13.96 -10.72
N ASN A 178 -13.04 -14.28 -9.47
CA ASN A 178 -11.70 -14.10 -8.93
C ASN A 178 -10.72 -15.20 -9.31
N TYR A 179 -11.19 -16.37 -9.76
CA TYR A 179 -10.35 -17.54 -10.02
C TYR A 179 -9.18 -17.21 -10.96
N SER A 180 -9.47 -16.53 -12.07
CA SER A 180 -8.46 -16.24 -13.08
C SER A 180 -7.37 -15.30 -12.55
N ALA A 181 -7.78 -14.18 -11.93
CA ALA A 181 -6.87 -13.17 -11.40
C ALA A 181 -5.97 -13.73 -10.28
N LEU A 182 -6.56 -14.43 -9.30
CA LEU A 182 -5.83 -14.98 -8.17
C LEU A 182 -4.86 -16.10 -8.61
N ASN A 183 -5.27 -16.99 -9.52
CA ASN A 183 -4.40 -18.03 -10.04
C ASN A 183 -3.23 -17.46 -10.88
N GLU A 184 -3.45 -16.36 -11.61
CA GLU A 184 -2.37 -15.68 -12.31
C GLU A 184 -1.37 -15.05 -11.34
N ASN A 185 -1.86 -14.37 -10.30
CA ASN A 185 -1.02 -13.82 -9.24
C ASN A 185 -0.20 -14.91 -8.53
N LEU A 186 -0.80 -16.06 -8.23
CA LEU A 186 -0.10 -17.20 -7.64
C LEU A 186 1.04 -17.70 -8.54
N LYS A 187 0.84 -17.74 -9.86
CA LYS A 187 1.90 -18.10 -10.82
C LYS A 187 3.04 -17.08 -10.84
N ILE A 188 2.73 -15.79 -10.72
CA ILE A 188 3.73 -14.72 -10.60
C ILE A 188 4.54 -14.91 -9.32
N LEU A 189 3.86 -15.12 -8.18
CA LEU A 189 4.51 -15.34 -6.89
C LEU A 189 5.42 -16.58 -6.91
N LYS A 190 4.97 -17.70 -7.50
CA LYS A 190 5.77 -18.92 -7.65
C LYS A 190 7.02 -18.74 -8.54
N LYS A 191 7.10 -17.66 -9.32
CA LYS A 191 8.28 -17.33 -10.16
C LYS A 191 9.11 -16.17 -9.60
N SER A 192 8.59 -15.41 -8.65
CA SER A 192 9.26 -14.24 -8.13
C SER A 192 10.44 -14.61 -7.23
N ARG A 193 11.33 -13.63 -7.00
CA ARG A 193 12.43 -13.69 -6.05
C ARG A 193 12.40 -12.45 -5.17
N ASN A 194 12.86 -12.59 -3.94
CA ASN A 194 13.06 -11.47 -3.03
C ASN A 194 14.39 -10.75 -3.31
N HIS A 195 14.69 -9.72 -2.53
CA HIS A 195 15.93 -8.94 -2.60
C HIS A 195 17.25 -9.75 -2.50
N LEU A 196 17.21 -11.00 -2.04
CA LEU A 196 18.37 -11.92 -1.99
C LEU A 196 18.40 -12.89 -3.17
N GLY A 197 17.48 -12.79 -4.13
CA GLY A 197 17.35 -13.76 -5.22
C GLY A 197 16.73 -15.10 -4.77
N LYS A 198 16.15 -15.19 -3.57
CA LYS A 198 15.47 -16.39 -3.03
C LYS A 198 13.98 -16.34 -3.32
N GLN A 199 13.36 -17.49 -3.58
CA GLN A 199 11.91 -17.60 -3.67
C GLN A 199 11.27 -17.48 -2.28
N ASN A 200 10.18 -16.71 -2.16
CA ASN A 200 9.43 -16.63 -0.91
C ASN A 200 8.66 -17.93 -0.65
N THR A 201 8.50 -18.30 0.62
CA THR A 201 7.56 -19.35 1.03
C THR A 201 6.14 -18.80 0.87
N ILE A 202 5.28 -19.54 0.16
CA ILE A 202 3.92 -19.10 -0.15
C ILE A 202 2.96 -19.96 0.66
N VAL A 203 2.12 -19.31 1.45
CA VAL A 203 0.99 -19.94 2.13
C VAL A 203 -0.30 -19.47 1.44
N GLU A 204 -1.03 -20.42 0.88
CA GLU A 204 -2.26 -20.15 0.16
C GLU A 204 -3.44 -20.09 1.15
N TYR A 205 -4.32 -19.09 1.01
CA TYR A 205 -5.53 -18.94 1.84
C TYR A 205 -6.78 -18.86 0.95
N PRO A 206 -7.82 -19.68 1.19
CA PRO A 206 -9.03 -19.66 0.36
C PRO A 206 -9.83 -18.38 0.54
N CYS A 207 -10.34 -17.81 -0.56
CA CYS A 207 -11.36 -16.77 -0.50
C CYS A 207 -12.58 -17.21 0.30
N HIS A 208 -13.20 -16.26 1.02
CA HIS A 208 -14.38 -16.55 1.81
C HIS A 208 -15.54 -16.95 0.89
N ARG A 209 -16.31 -17.96 1.30
CA ARG A 209 -17.46 -18.43 0.54
C ARG A 209 -18.66 -17.58 0.91
N HIS A 210 -19.24 -16.90 -0.07
CA HIS A 210 -20.60 -16.38 0.02
C HIS A 210 -21.62 -17.51 -0.19
#